data_AF-A0AAW5WB91-F1
#
_entry.id   AF-A0AAW5WB91-F1
#
_cell.length_a   1.000
_cell.length_b   1.000
_cell.length_c   1.000
_cell.angle_alpha   90.00
_cell.angle_beta   90.00
_cell.angle_gamma   90.00
#
_symmetry.space_group_name_H-M   'P 1'
#
loop_
_entity.id
_entity.type
_entity.pdbx_description
1 polymer ?
#
loop_
_entity_poly.entity_id
_entity_poly.type
_entity_poly.pdbx_seq_one_letter_code
_entity_poly.pdbx_strand_id
1 'polypeptide(L)'
;MKLEYGSKSQEYDASGTASTTKVTLVNSDGAYVPVFLPADKIGLSNTELFEMALEVLYQENFPQRAENEKFNTLGEKIAEYDKLIEKANKTIAAMESQMATQKTQSQMAQVTLMSVIFKLNEKGLLTDEDLAETGTTETQ
;
A
#
# COMPACT_ATOMS: atom_id res chain seq x y z
N MET A 1 -19.61 -4.87 32.70
CA MET A 1 -20.63 -3.82 32.44
C MET A 1 -20.80 -3.70 30.93
N LYS A 2 -22.03 -3.78 30.40
CA LYS A 2 -22.30 -3.57 28.96
C LYS A 2 -22.85 -2.17 28.77
N LEU A 3 -22.07 -1.28 28.16
CA LEU A 3 -22.50 0.07 27.84
C LEU A 3 -23.33 0.08 26.55
N GLU A 4 -24.27 1.00 26.47
CA GLU A 4 -25.16 1.24 25.34
C GLU A 4 -25.20 2.73 25.02
N TYR A 5 -25.51 3.07 23.78
CA TYR A 5 -25.67 4.46 23.37
C TYR A 5 -26.88 5.08 24.07
N GLY A 6 -26.66 6.17 24.82
CA GLY A 6 -27.72 6.95 25.44
C GLY A 6 -28.15 8.12 24.58
N SER A 7 -27.26 9.09 24.38
CA SER A 7 -27.56 10.33 23.64
C SER A 7 -26.31 11.02 23.09
N LYS A 8 -26.53 11.98 22.19
CA LYS A 8 -25.49 12.93 21.75
C LYS A 8 -25.95 14.38 21.89
N SER A 9 -25.02 15.27 22.20
CA SER A 9 -25.22 16.72 22.17
C SER A 9 -23.97 17.44 21.66
N GLN A 10 -24.17 18.61 21.04
CA GLN A 10 -23.10 19.54 20.75
C GLN A 10 -22.89 20.42 21.99
N GLU A 11 -21.67 20.44 22.51
CA GLU A 11 -21.26 21.38 23.55
C GLU A 11 -20.65 22.63 22.90
N TYR A 12 -20.83 23.77 23.57
CA TYR A 12 -20.31 25.07 23.15
C TYR A 12 -19.45 25.68 24.25
N ASP A 13 -18.38 26.37 23.88
CA ASP A 13 -17.56 27.11 24.83
C ASP A 13 -18.18 28.47 25.20
N ALA A 14 -17.47 29.24 26.03
CA ALA A 14 -17.92 30.57 26.47
C ALA A 14 -18.04 31.60 25.33
N SER A 15 -17.46 31.34 24.15
CA SER A 15 -17.58 32.19 22.95
C SER A 15 -18.81 31.84 22.09
N GLY A 16 -19.50 30.74 22.42
CA GLY A 16 -20.58 30.19 21.60
C GLY A 16 -20.09 29.33 20.43
N THR A 17 -18.79 28.99 20.40
CA THR A 17 -18.22 28.10 19.37
C THR A 17 -18.40 26.65 19.79
N ALA A 18 -18.74 25.79 18.82
CA ALA A 18 -18.86 24.34 19.05
C ALA A 18 -17.50 23.78 19.53
N SER A 19 -17.48 23.23 20.74
CA SER A 19 -16.25 22.79 21.41
C SER A 19 -16.05 21.28 21.33
N THR A 20 -17.08 20.48 21.64
CA THR A 20 -17.02 19.01 21.62
C THR A 20 -18.37 18.38 21.31
N THR A 21 -18.36 17.18 20.73
CA THR A 21 -19.53 16.31 20.67
C THR A 21 -19.57 15.44 21.93
N LYS A 22 -20.55 15.65 22.81
CA LYS A 22 -20.75 14.79 23.99
C LYS A 22 -21.59 13.59 23.62
N VAL A 23 -21.06 12.39 23.83
CA VAL A 23 -21.76 11.12 23.70
C VAL A 23 -21.97 10.55 25.10
N THR A 24 -23.21 10.29 25.48
CA THR A 24 -23.52 9.66 26.78
C THR A 24 -23.70 8.17 26.56
N LEU A 25 -22.91 7.37 27.29
CA LEU A 25 -23.08 5.92 27.36
C LEU A 25 -23.78 5.55 28.66
N VAL A 26 -24.73 4.63 28.57
CA VAL A 26 -25.56 4.19 29.70
C VAL A 26 -25.61 2.69 29.81
N ASN A 27 -26.15 2.16 30.90
CA ASN A 27 -26.52 0.75 30.97
C ASN A 27 -27.74 0.53 31.89
N SER A 28 -28.23 -0.72 31.91
CA SER A 28 -29.34 -1.14 32.78
C SER A 28 -29.08 -0.95 34.28
N ASP A 29 -27.82 -0.91 34.68
CA ASP A 29 -27.40 -0.82 36.08
C ASP A 29 -27.28 0.64 36.57
N GLY A 30 -27.65 1.61 35.73
CA GLY A 30 -27.64 3.04 36.08
C GLY A 30 -26.34 3.77 35.77
N ALA A 31 -25.45 3.20 34.95
CA ALA A 31 -24.26 3.90 34.48
C ALA A 31 -24.65 5.14 33.65
N TYR A 32 -23.88 6.21 33.83
CA TYR A 32 -23.96 7.44 33.07
C TYR A 32 -22.54 7.91 32.80
N VAL A 33 -22.04 7.67 31.59
CA VAL A 33 -20.65 7.89 31.21
C VAL A 33 -20.60 8.89 30.05
N PRO A 34 -20.35 10.17 30.31
CA PRO A 34 -20.15 11.16 29.26
C PRO A 34 -18.76 11.00 28.65
N VAL A 35 -18.71 10.89 27.32
CA VAL A 35 -17.47 10.83 26.52
C VAL A 35 -17.45 12.01 25.56
N PHE A 36 -16.34 12.74 25.51
CA PHE A 36 -16.20 13.94 24.69
C PHE A 36 -15.37 13.65 23.45
N LEU A 37 -16.01 13.78 22.29
CA LEU A 37 -15.39 13.63 20.98
C LEU A 37 -15.16 15.00 20.33
N PRO A 38 -14.32 15.09 19.28
CA PRO A 38 -14.15 16.33 18.53
C PRO A 38 -15.47 16.93 18.02
N ALA A 39 -15.55 18.27 17.96
CA ALA A 39 -16.77 19.00 17.62
C ALA A 39 -17.36 18.62 16.24
N ASP A 40 -16.50 18.28 15.28
CA ASP A 40 -16.89 17.91 13.91
C ASP A 40 -17.61 16.55 13.82
N LYS A 41 -17.58 15.74 14.89
CA LYS A 41 -18.16 14.39 14.90
C LYS A 41 -19.67 14.35 15.11
N ILE A 42 -20.31 15.47 15.45
CA ILE A 42 -21.75 15.52 15.76
C ILE A 42 -22.65 14.96 14.64
N GLY A 43 -22.20 15.06 13.39
CA GLY A 43 -22.91 14.58 12.20
C GLY A 43 -22.87 13.07 11.98
N LEU A 44 -22.03 12.33 12.70
CA LEU A 44 -21.91 10.87 12.54
C LEU A 44 -23.14 10.13 13.09
N SER A 45 -23.30 8.89 12.63
CA SER A 45 -24.36 8.00 13.11
C SER A 45 -24.14 7.62 14.58
N ASN A 46 -25.22 7.21 15.25
CA ASN A 46 -25.14 6.78 16.64
C ASN A 46 -24.20 5.58 16.82
N THR A 47 -24.13 4.68 15.83
CA THR A 47 -23.23 3.52 15.84
C THR A 47 -21.77 3.96 15.79
N GLU A 48 -21.41 4.84 14.85
CA GLU A 48 -20.04 5.35 14.73
C GLU A 48 -19.62 6.13 15.99
N LEU A 49 -20.53 6.96 16.53
CA LEU A 49 -20.29 7.69 17.77
C LEU A 49 -20.13 6.77 18.97
N PHE A 50 -20.90 5.68 19.03
CA PHE A 50 -20.79 4.68 20.07
C PHE A 50 -19.44 3.96 20.03
N GLU A 51 -19.00 3.51 18.86
CA GLU A 51 -17.70 2.83 18.68
C GLU A 51 -16.53 3.75 19.06
N MET A 52 -16.54 5.00 18.59
CA MET A 52 -15.51 5.98 18.97
C MET A 52 -15.52 6.29 20.47
N ALA A 53 -16.69 6.39 21.10
CA ALA A 53 -16.79 6.65 22.53
C ALA A 53 -16.26 5.46 23.36
N LEU A 54 -16.51 4.22 22.92
CA LEU A 54 -15.91 3.03 23.53
C LEU A 54 -14.40 3.00 23.36
N GLU A 55 -13.89 3.39 22.19
CA GLU A 55 -12.46 3.47 21.93
C GLU A 55 -11.78 4.49 22.86
N VAL A 56 -12.35 5.69 23.01
CA VAL A 56 -11.83 6.70 23.95
C VAL A 56 -11.78 6.16 25.38
N LEU A 57 -12.87 5.54 25.85
CA LEU A 57 -12.89 4.91 27.18
C LEU A 57 -11.84 3.79 27.30
N TYR A 58 -11.64 3.01 26.26
CA TYR A 58 -10.65 1.94 26.26
C TYR A 58 -9.23 2.50 26.38
N GLN A 59 -8.91 3.54 25.59
CA GLN A 59 -7.60 4.21 25.62
C GLN A 59 -7.33 4.87 26.98
N GLU A 60 -8.32 5.57 27.55
CA GLU A 60 -8.18 6.25 28.84
C GLU A 60 -8.02 5.29 30.02
N ASN A 61 -8.74 4.16 30.01
CA ASN A 61 -8.71 3.19 31.11
C ASN A 61 -7.60 2.13 30.99
N PHE A 62 -7.12 1.86 29.76
CA PHE A 62 -6.13 0.81 29.50
C PHE A 62 -4.99 1.29 28.58
N PRO A 63 -4.32 2.41 28.89
CA PRO A 63 -3.35 3.04 27.98
C PRO A 63 -2.22 2.07 27.56
N GLN A 64 -1.66 1.31 28.49
CA GLN A 64 -0.61 0.34 28.19
C GLN A 64 -1.08 -0.79 27.26
N ARG A 65 -2.34 -1.24 27.40
CA ARG A 65 -2.90 -2.31 26.57
C ARG A 65 -3.23 -1.80 25.17
N ALA A 66 -3.86 -0.64 25.11
CA ALA A 66 -4.17 0.06 23.88
C ALA A 66 -2.93 0.36 23.03
N GLU A 67 -1.85 0.84 23.68
CA GLU A 67 -0.56 1.04 23.03
C GLU A 67 0.02 -0.29 22.54
N ASN A 68 0.08 -1.32 23.39
CA ASN A 68 0.61 -2.63 23.01
C ASN A 68 -0.15 -3.25 21.83
N GLU A 69 -1.48 -3.16 21.79
CA GLU A 69 -2.28 -3.67 20.67
C GLU A 69 -1.96 -2.91 19.37
N LYS A 70 -1.88 -1.57 19.41
CA LYS A 70 -1.48 -0.75 18.26
C LYS A 70 -0.06 -1.08 17.78
N PHE A 71 0.89 -1.24 18.70
CA PHE A 71 2.27 -1.60 18.38
C PHE A 71 2.37 -3.00 17.79
N ASN A 72 1.62 -3.98 18.30
CA ASN A 72 1.58 -5.33 17.76
C ASN A 72 1.05 -5.34 16.33
N THR A 73 -0.08 -4.67 16.07
CA THR A 73 -0.62 -4.54 14.71
C THR A 73 0.34 -3.83 13.76
N LEU A 74 1.06 -2.81 14.23
CA LEU A 74 2.09 -2.16 13.43
C LEU A 74 3.27 -3.09 13.14
N GLY A 75 3.72 -3.86 14.14
CA GLY A 75 4.77 -4.86 13.99
C GLY A 75 4.42 -5.96 13.00
N GLU A 76 3.17 -6.45 13.03
CA GLU A 76 2.65 -7.42 12.06
C GLU A 76 2.69 -6.86 10.62
N LYS A 77 2.22 -5.63 10.42
CA LYS A 77 2.28 -4.95 9.11
C LYS A 77 3.72 -4.75 8.63
N ILE A 78 4.63 -4.38 9.52
CA ILE A 78 6.06 -4.24 9.19
C ILE A 78 6.62 -5.60 8.74
N ALA A 79 6.33 -6.68 9.47
CA ALA A 79 6.78 -8.02 9.11
C ALA A 79 6.20 -8.50 7.76
N GLU A 80 4.97 -8.12 7.41
CA GLU A 80 4.40 -8.37 6.08
C GLU A 80 5.11 -7.57 4.98
N TYR A 81 5.43 -6.30 5.22
CA TYR A 81 6.20 -5.49 4.29
C TYR A 81 7.61 -6.03 4.08
N ASP A 82 8.30 -6.47 5.13
CA ASP A 82 9.63 -7.07 5.03
C ASP A 82 9.61 -8.32 4.12
N LYS A 83 8.59 -9.18 4.25
CA LYS A 83 8.40 -10.34 3.37
C LYS A 83 8.14 -9.93 1.92
N LEU A 84 7.36 -8.89 1.69
CA LEU A 84 7.10 -8.35 0.36
C LEU A 84 8.38 -7.78 -0.28
N ILE A 85 9.16 -7.04 0.49
CA ILE A 85 10.45 -6.48 0.06
C ILE A 85 11.43 -7.62 -0.28
N GLU A 86 11.52 -8.64 0.57
CA GLU A 86 12.36 -9.81 0.30
C GLU A 86 11.97 -10.51 -1.02
N LYS A 87 10.65 -10.71 -1.23
CA LYS A 87 10.13 -11.31 -2.47
C LYS A 87 10.41 -10.42 -3.68
N ALA A 88 10.25 -9.11 -3.56
CA ALA A 88 10.54 -8.15 -4.62
C ALA A 88 12.03 -8.19 -5.00
N ASN A 89 12.93 -8.17 -4.02
CA ASN A 89 14.37 -8.26 -4.23
C ASN A 89 14.78 -9.56 -4.93
N LYS A 90 14.21 -10.71 -4.51
CA LYS A 90 14.41 -12.00 -5.19
C LYS A 90 13.94 -11.98 -6.65
N THR A 91 12.81 -11.32 -6.91
CA THR A 91 12.24 -11.20 -8.26
C THR A 91 13.09 -10.31 -9.15
N ILE A 92 13.58 -9.18 -8.62
CA ILE A 92 14.50 -8.27 -9.32
C ILE A 92 15.79 -8.99 -9.68
N ALA A 93 16.42 -9.70 -8.71
CA ALA A 93 17.64 -10.45 -8.96
C ALA A 93 17.45 -11.54 -10.04
N ALA A 94 16.31 -12.25 -10.01
CA ALA A 94 15.98 -13.23 -11.05
C ALA A 94 15.80 -12.58 -12.43
N MET A 95 15.13 -11.43 -12.52
CA MET A 95 14.99 -10.67 -13.77
C MET A 95 16.34 -10.17 -14.29
N GLU A 96 17.20 -9.63 -13.44
CA GLU A 96 18.54 -9.18 -13.81
C GLU A 96 19.37 -10.33 -14.39
N SER A 97 19.34 -11.50 -13.76
CA SER A 97 20.02 -12.70 -14.26
C SER A 97 19.48 -13.15 -15.62
N GLN A 98 18.16 -13.09 -15.81
CA GLN A 98 17.54 -13.45 -17.10
C GLN A 98 17.88 -12.44 -18.20
N MET A 99 17.86 -11.13 -17.88
CA MET A 99 18.25 -10.08 -18.82
C MET A 99 19.71 -10.21 -19.24
N ALA A 100 20.63 -10.50 -18.31
CA ALA A 100 22.02 -10.75 -18.63
C ALA A 100 22.17 -11.96 -19.59
N THR A 101 21.46 -13.05 -19.30
CA THR A 101 21.46 -14.26 -20.15
C THR A 101 20.91 -13.97 -21.55
N GLN A 102 19.77 -13.27 -21.65
CA GLN A 102 19.20 -12.87 -22.94
C GLN A 102 20.14 -11.97 -23.73
N LYS A 103 20.81 -11.02 -23.06
CA LYS A 103 21.80 -10.15 -23.71
C LYS A 103 22.93 -10.96 -24.33
N THR A 104 23.49 -11.93 -23.59
CA THR A 104 24.53 -12.82 -24.11
C THR A 104 24.02 -13.69 -25.26
N GLN A 105 22.82 -14.26 -25.15
CA GLN A 105 22.22 -15.06 -26.21
C GLN A 105 21.97 -14.24 -27.49
N SER A 106 21.47 -13.01 -27.34
CA SER A 106 21.26 -12.07 -28.45
C SER A 106 22.57 -11.74 -29.16
N GLN A 107 23.64 -11.44 -28.40
CA GLN A 107 24.98 -11.21 -28.96
C GLN A 107 25.51 -12.44 -29.71
N MET A 108 25.38 -13.63 -29.15
CA MET A 108 25.80 -14.87 -29.83
C MET A 108 25.00 -15.13 -31.11
N ALA A 109 23.68 -14.87 -31.10
CA ALA A 109 22.84 -14.99 -32.28
C ALA A 109 23.25 -14.00 -33.37
N GLN A 110 23.53 -12.73 -33.00
CA GLN A 110 24.02 -11.71 -33.94
C GLN A 110 25.36 -12.11 -34.56
N VAL A 111 26.33 -12.57 -33.77
CA VAL A 111 27.63 -13.05 -34.26
C VAL A 111 27.46 -14.27 -35.18
N THR A 112 26.58 -15.21 -34.81
CA THR A 112 26.30 -16.40 -35.62
C THR A 112 25.68 -16.01 -36.96
N LEU A 113 24.67 -15.13 -36.95
CA LEU A 113 24.04 -14.62 -38.17
C LEU A 113 25.06 -13.92 -39.07
N MET A 114 25.89 -13.05 -38.50
CA MET A 114 26.96 -12.36 -39.22
C MET A 114 27.93 -13.38 -39.87
N SER A 115 28.29 -14.44 -39.15
CA SER A 115 29.17 -15.50 -39.71
C SER A 115 28.54 -16.26 -40.87
N VAL A 116 27.21 -16.46 -40.87
CA VAL A 116 26.47 -17.08 -41.97
C VAL A 116 26.43 -16.14 -43.16
N ILE A 117 26.14 -14.85 -42.95
CA ILE A 117 26.13 -13.82 -43.99
C ILE A 117 27.48 -13.76 -44.71
N PHE A 118 28.59 -13.67 -43.96
CA PHE A 118 29.94 -13.66 -44.55
C PHE A 118 30.21 -14.87 -45.43
N LYS A 119 29.89 -16.09 -44.96
CA LYS A 119 30.09 -17.32 -45.76
C LYS A 119 29.26 -17.37 -47.03
N LEU A 120 28.06 -16.79 -47.03
CA LEU A 120 27.21 -16.74 -48.22
C LEU A 120 27.73 -15.70 -49.23
N ASN A 121 28.22 -14.56 -48.75
CA ASN A 121 28.86 -13.54 -49.58
C ASN A 121 30.16 -14.06 -50.22
N GLU A 122 31.02 -14.76 -49.45
CA GLU A 122 32.21 -15.45 -49.98
C GLU A 122 31.90 -16.47 -51.08
N LYS A 123 30.73 -17.11 -51.02
CA LYS A 123 30.27 -18.08 -52.04
C LYS A 123 29.59 -17.42 -53.24
N GLY A 124 29.46 -16.09 -53.25
CA GLY A 124 28.76 -15.34 -54.30
C GLY A 124 27.25 -15.55 -54.32
N LEU A 125 26.67 -16.07 -53.23
CA LEU A 125 25.21 -16.27 -53.09
C LEU A 125 24.49 -15.03 -52.53
N LEU A 126 25.25 -14.07 -52.01
CA LEU A 126 24.80 -12.77 -51.49
C LEU A 126 25.81 -11.72 -51.95
N THR A 127 25.36 -10.59 -52.49
CA THR A 127 26.24 -9.49 -52.91
C THR A 127 26.19 -8.33 -51.91
N ASP A 128 27.15 -7.41 -52.01
CA ASP A 128 27.19 -6.22 -51.15
C ASP A 128 25.99 -5.29 -51.42
N GLU A 129 25.44 -5.34 -52.63
CA GLU A 129 24.25 -4.59 -53.04
C GLU A 129 22.98 -5.17 -52.39
N ASP A 130 22.85 -6.51 -52.34
CA ASP A 130 21.76 -7.19 -51.62
C ASP A 130 21.73 -6.86 -50.11
N LEU A 131 22.91 -6.65 -49.51
CA LEU A 131 23.03 -6.27 -48.09
C LEU A 131 22.68 -4.80 -47.85
N ALA A 132 22.98 -3.92 -48.81
CA ALA A 132 22.75 -2.47 -48.71
C ALA A 132 21.25 -2.10 -48.76
N GLU A 133 20.42 -2.86 -49.48
CA GLU A 133 18.96 -2.62 -49.57
C GLU A 133 18.23 -2.87 -48.23
N THR A 134 18.82 -3.63 -47.30
CA THR A 134 18.19 -3.96 -46.01
C THR A 134 18.33 -2.86 -44.94
N GLY A 135 19.04 -1.76 -45.23
CA GLY A 135 19.28 -0.65 -44.31
C GLY A 135 18.16 0.39 -44.17
N THR A 136 17.11 0.31 -45.00
CA THR A 136 15.97 1.25 -44.94
C THR A 136 14.74 0.56 -44.35
N THR A 137 14.59 0.57 -43.03
CA THR A 137 13.26 0.41 -42.41
C THR A 137 12.83 1.72 -41.78
N GLU A 138 11.70 2.20 -42.28
CA GLU A 138 10.97 3.41 -41.94
C GLU A 138 10.84 3.62 -40.42
N THR A 139 11.37 4.73 -39.92
CA THR A 139 10.87 5.37 -38.70
C THR A 139 9.48 5.92 -38.99
N GLN A 140 8.44 5.25 -38.47
CA GLN A 140 7.14 5.86 -38.13
C GLN A 140 6.91 5.70 -36.63
#